data_AF-A0A3C1RM24-F1
#
_entry.id   AF-A0A3C1RM24-F1
#
_cell.length_a   1.000
_cell.length_b   1.000
_cell.length_c   1.000
_cell.angle_alpha   90.00
_cell.angle_beta   90.00
_cell.angle_gamma   90.00
#
_symmetry.space_group_name_H-M   'P 1'
#
loop_
_entity.id
_entity.type
_entity.pdbx_description
1 polymer ?
#
loop_
_entity_poly.entity_id
_entity_poly.type
_entity_poly.pdbx_seq_one_letter_code
_entity_poly.pdbx_strand_id
1 'polypeptide(L)'
;MFILKRADVEITTVQHPNRDQQIPVLNYQGQTFRLMKMFGAQQAEDARTFWRDLTDNKGKACVLLEESDRYSVWGKVRLDQLLGEGQGGTDTRLPILTQACLLLLQAVYFDIEDLLGARQAGSFEKDLIKIFHSFKFPQTDNSEAIKTLLTVSPLENLKVPPWQENHLSTLLQELYNLGKRYFGNTSFAEGIEEVLQDMTIDDREQFVSWLHQSSLSDLWVMS
;
A
#
# COMPACT_ATOMS: atom_id res chain seq x y z
N MET A 1 -14.57 12.07 18.58
CA MET A 1 -15.66 11.33 17.91
C MET A 1 -16.68 12.38 17.45
N PHE A 2 -16.78 12.64 16.14
CA PHE A 2 -17.53 13.79 15.61
C PHE A 2 -18.49 13.39 14.50
N ILE A 3 -19.78 13.62 14.75
CA ILE A 3 -20.86 13.60 13.76
C ILE A 3 -21.14 15.07 13.41
N LEU A 4 -21.10 15.41 12.13
CA LEU A 4 -21.26 16.77 11.63
C LEU A 4 -22.63 16.93 10.98
N LYS A 5 -23.18 18.14 11.04
CA LYS A 5 -24.34 18.55 10.25
C LYS A 5 -23.86 19.32 9.02
N ARG A 6 -24.72 19.41 8.00
CA ARG A 6 -24.44 20.20 6.80
C ARG A 6 -24.00 21.64 7.08
N ALA A 7 -24.51 22.24 8.14
CA ALA A 7 -24.18 23.62 8.54
C ALA A 7 -22.76 23.79 9.10
N ASP A 8 -22.13 22.70 9.55
CA ASP A 8 -20.82 22.74 10.20
C ASP A 8 -19.66 22.71 9.19
N VAL A 9 -19.95 22.42 7.92
CA VAL A 9 -18.93 22.04 6.94
C VAL A 9 -19.05 22.83 5.64
N GLU A 10 -17.90 23.06 5.01
CA GLU A 10 -17.82 23.57 3.65
C GLU A 10 -17.50 22.41 2.71
N ILE A 11 -18.30 22.21 1.66
CA ILE A 11 -18.03 21.20 0.63
C ILE A 11 -17.73 21.92 -0.67
N THR A 12 -16.53 21.69 -1.18
CA THR A 12 -16.04 22.23 -2.46
C THR A 12 -15.74 21.09 -3.42
N THR A 13 -15.62 21.42 -4.70
CA THR A 13 -15.24 20.46 -5.72
C THR A 13 -13.89 20.87 -6.29
N VAL A 14 -12.93 19.94 -6.28
CA VAL A 14 -11.62 20.15 -6.90
C VAL A 14 -11.51 19.32 -8.18
N GLN A 15 -10.94 19.92 -9.22
CA GLN A 15 -10.63 19.19 -10.46
C GLN A 15 -9.40 18.32 -10.22
N HIS A 16 -9.48 17.04 -10.59
CA HIS A 16 -8.30 16.19 -10.59
C HIS A 16 -7.29 16.69 -11.63
N PRO A 17 -6.01 16.88 -11.31
CA PRO A 17 -5.05 17.50 -12.22
C PRO A 17 -4.82 16.69 -13.51
N ASN A 18 -4.91 15.36 -13.43
CA ASN A 18 -4.62 14.45 -14.54
C ASN A 18 -5.85 13.72 -15.09
N ARG A 19 -7.06 14.04 -14.61
CA ARG A 19 -8.31 13.36 -15.03
C ARG A 19 -9.41 14.40 -15.15
N ASP A 20 -10.31 14.20 -16.11
CA ASP A 20 -11.53 15.02 -16.19
C ASP A 20 -12.56 14.55 -15.15
N GLN A 21 -12.15 14.49 -13.89
CA GLN A 21 -12.94 14.02 -12.77
C GLN A 21 -12.96 15.07 -11.67
N GLN A 22 -14.16 15.41 -11.23
CA GLN A 22 -14.41 16.31 -10.11
C GLN A 22 -14.49 15.53 -8.80
N ILE A 23 -13.73 15.97 -7.79
CA ILE A 23 -13.67 15.33 -6.48
C ILE A 23 -14.33 16.25 -5.45
N PRO A 24 -15.41 15.81 -4.78
CA PRO A 24 -15.96 16.52 -3.64
C PRO A 24 -15.02 16.43 -2.43
N VAL A 25 -14.80 17.57 -1.79
CA VAL A 25 -13.91 17.77 -0.66
C VAL A 25 -14.64 18.50 0.45
N LEU A 26 -14.61 17.93 1.65
CA LEU A 26 -15.21 18.51 2.85
C LEU A 26 -14.12 19.18 3.68
N ASN A 27 -14.30 20.45 4.00
CA ASN A 27 -13.44 21.22 4.88
C ASN A 27 -14.16 21.44 6.22
N TYR A 28 -13.46 21.13 7.31
CA TYR A 28 -13.93 21.31 8.67
C TYR A 28 -12.75 21.65 9.59
N GLN A 29 -12.82 22.79 10.29
CA GLN A 29 -11.79 23.25 11.23
C GLN A 29 -10.37 23.27 10.64
N GLY A 30 -10.21 23.71 9.38
CA GLY A 30 -8.92 23.75 8.69
C GLY A 30 -8.36 22.37 8.31
N GLN A 31 -9.15 21.30 8.47
CA GLN A 31 -8.83 19.97 8.00
C GLN A 31 -9.68 19.61 6.80
N THR A 32 -9.08 18.80 5.92
CA THR A 32 -9.68 18.39 4.66
C THR A 32 -10.02 16.91 4.69
N PHE A 33 -11.21 16.59 4.18
CA PHE A 33 -11.75 15.24 4.16
C PHE A 33 -12.29 14.91 2.77
N ARG A 34 -12.27 13.62 2.47
CA ARG A 34 -12.70 13.07 1.20
C ARG A 34 -13.85 12.11 1.36
N LEU A 35 -14.82 12.19 0.46
CA LEU A 35 -15.95 11.27 0.45
C LEU A 35 -15.46 9.83 0.29
N MET A 36 -15.84 8.97 1.24
CA MET A 36 -15.56 7.53 1.20
C MET A 36 -16.80 6.75 0.77
N LYS A 37 -17.96 7.10 1.34
CA LYS A 37 -19.21 6.38 1.09
C LYS A 37 -20.42 7.25 1.39
N MET A 38 -21.47 7.06 0.60
CA MET A 38 -22.80 7.64 0.82
C MET A 38 -23.79 6.54 1.19
N PHE A 39 -24.80 6.94 1.97
CA PHE A 39 -25.87 6.11 2.46
C PHE A 39 -27.18 6.89 2.33
N GLY A 40 -28.27 6.22 1.96
CA GLY A 40 -29.58 6.87 1.92
C GLY A 40 -30.12 7.21 3.32
N ALA A 41 -31.16 8.04 3.42
CA ALA A 41 -31.79 8.41 4.69
C ALA A 41 -32.20 7.19 5.55
N GLN A 42 -32.58 6.08 4.93
CA GLN A 42 -33.00 4.84 5.62
C GLN A 42 -31.82 4.02 6.16
N GLN A 43 -30.58 4.38 5.81
CA GLN A 43 -29.36 3.64 6.14
C GLN A 43 -28.53 4.33 7.23
N ALA A 44 -29.19 5.08 8.12
CA ALA A 44 -28.54 5.82 9.20
C ALA A 44 -27.67 4.91 10.09
N GLU A 45 -28.19 3.76 10.49
CA GLU A 45 -27.48 2.81 11.35
C GLU A 45 -26.30 2.14 10.62
N ASP A 46 -26.44 1.85 9.33
CA ASP A 46 -25.35 1.33 8.50
C ASP A 46 -24.22 2.35 8.39
N ALA A 47 -24.56 3.63 8.19
CA ALA A 47 -23.60 4.72 8.11
C ALA A 47 -22.84 4.90 9.42
N ARG A 48 -23.54 4.87 10.57
CA ARG A 48 -22.94 4.93 11.91
C ARG A 48 -22.04 3.74 12.19
N THR A 49 -22.47 2.53 11.80
CA THR A 49 -21.71 1.30 11.99
C THR A 49 -20.43 1.31 11.16
N PHE A 50 -20.52 1.69 9.88
CA PHE A 50 -19.38 1.81 8.99
C PHE A 50 -18.38 2.86 9.49
N TRP A 51 -18.87 4.01 9.95
CA TRP A 51 -18.02 5.04 10.52
C TRP A 51 -17.30 4.56 11.80
N ARG A 52 -18.00 3.93 12.75
CA ARG A 52 -17.38 3.38 13.97
C ARG A 52 -16.33 2.31 13.65
N ASP A 53 -16.59 1.43 12.70
CA ASP A 53 -15.59 0.43 12.30
C ASP A 53 -14.30 1.09 11.79
N LEU A 54 -14.43 2.19 11.03
CA LEU A 54 -13.27 2.91 10.54
C LEU A 54 -12.52 3.65 11.65
N THR A 55 -13.22 4.30 12.59
CA THR A 55 -12.58 5.09 13.65
C THR A 55 -12.05 4.21 14.78
N ASP A 56 -12.86 3.29 15.26
CA ASP A 56 -12.63 2.58 16.53
C ASP A 56 -11.83 1.30 16.29
N ASN A 57 -12.12 0.55 15.21
CA ASN A 57 -11.42 -0.69 14.91
C ASN A 57 -10.20 -0.49 14.01
N LYS A 58 -10.25 0.49 13.10
CA LYS A 58 -9.20 0.71 12.09
C LYS A 58 -8.36 1.97 12.33
N GLY A 59 -8.65 2.74 13.37
CA GLY A 59 -7.88 3.93 13.76
C GLY A 59 -7.86 5.05 12.71
N LYS A 60 -8.78 5.04 11.74
CA LYS A 60 -8.83 6.05 10.67
C LYS A 60 -9.50 7.32 11.17
N ALA A 61 -8.90 8.47 10.86
CA ALA A 61 -9.50 9.76 11.14
C ALA A 61 -10.64 10.04 10.13
N CYS A 62 -11.89 9.78 10.53
CA CYS A 62 -13.07 9.93 9.67
C CYS A 62 -14.17 10.73 10.36
N VAL A 63 -15.00 11.42 9.58
CA VAL A 63 -16.21 12.12 10.05
C VAL A 63 -17.44 11.55 9.36
N LEU A 64 -18.55 11.50 10.10
CA LEU A 64 -19.87 11.19 9.58
C LEU A 64 -20.64 12.50 9.40
N LEU A 65 -21.06 12.81 8.18
CA LEU A 65 -21.90 13.95 7.86
C LEU A 65 -23.36 13.49 7.73
N GLU A 66 -24.24 14.11 8.51
CA GLU A 66 -25.68 13.90 8.45
C GLU A 66 -26.34 15.05 7.68
N GLU A 67 -27.05 14.70 6.62
CA GLU A 67 -27.89 15.60 5.82
C GLU A 67 -29.35 15.14 5.93
N SER A 68 -30.30 15.99 5.55
CA SER A 68 -31.73 15.73 5.71
C SER A 68 -32.22 14.49 4.94
N ASP A 69 -31.54 14.14 3.85
CA ASP A 69 -31.92 13.08 2.91
C ASP A 69 -30.88 11.95 2.80
N ARG A 70 -29.72 12.08 3.46
CA ARG A 70 -28.61 11.14 3.33
C ARG A 70 -27.59 11.24 4.46
N TYR A 71 -26.72 10.23 4.51
CA TYR A 71 -25.54 10.19 5.36
C TYR A 71 -24.30 9.98 4.50
N SER A 72 -23.19 10.58 4.87
CA SER A 72 -21.92 10.38 4.17
C SER A 72 -20.75 10.27 5.12
N VAL A 73 -19.82 9.35 4.84
CA VAL A 73 -18.61 9.16 5.63
C VAL A 73 -17.43 9.70 4.85
N TRP A 74 -16.63 10.52 5.51
CA TRP A 74 -15.50 11.23 4.93
C TRP A 74 -14.22 10.91 5.69
N GLY A 75 -13.15 10.56 4.97
CA GLY A 75 -11.84 10.26 5.55
C GLY A 75 -10.91 11.46 5.47
N LYS A 76 -10.14 11.72 6.53
CA LYS A 76 -9.16 12.82 6.56
C LYS A 76 -8.05 12.55 5.55
N VAL A 77 -7.68 13.60 4.82
CA VAL A 77 -6.66 13.56 3.76
C VAL A 77 -5.83 14.85 3.82
N ARG A 78 -4.60 14.81 3.31
CA ARG A 78 -3.86 16.04 3.03
C ARG A 78 -4.21 16.55 1.63
N LEU A 79 -4.18 17.87 1.41
CA LEU A 79 -4.60 18.47 0.13
C LEU A 79 -3.68 18.05 -1.04
N ASP A 80 -2.40 17.84 -0.78
CA ASP A 80 -1.41 17.23 -1.67
C ASP A 80 -1.77 15.78 -2.06
N GLN A 81 -2.33 15.00 -1.14
CA GLN A 81 -2.82 13.64 -1.42
C GLN A 81 -4.12 13.66 -2.24
N LEU A 82 -4.99 14.66 -2.05
CA LEU A 82 -6.22 14.82 -2.83
C LEU A 82 -5.97 15.15 -4.31
N LEU A 83 -4.93 15.92 -4.59
CA LEU A 83 -4.50 16.23 -5.95
C LEU A 83 -3.71 15.08 -6.59
N GLY A 84 -3.18 14.16 -5.77
CA GLY A 84 -2.48 12.96 -6.22
C GLY A 84 -3.33 11.68 -6.31
N GLU A 85 -4.54 11.64 -5.74
CA GLU A 85 -5.29 10.38 -5.57
C GLU A 85 -6.80 10.50 -5.80
N GLY A 86 -7.39 9.44 -6.40
CA GLY A 86 -8.81 9.08 -6.52
C GLY A 86 -9.40 8.39 -5.26
N GLN A 87 -10.72 8.44 -5.02
CA GLN A 87 -11.43 8.30 -3.72
C GLN A 87 -11.10 7.07 -2.87
N GLY A 88 -11.27 7.20 -1.55
CA GLY A 88 -10.89 6.21 -0.55
C GLY A 88 -11.44 4.80 -0.78
N GLY A 89 -10.67 4.02 -1.54
CA GLY A 89 -10.85 2.60 -1.77
C GLY A 89 -9.63 2.12 -2.53
N THR A 90 -8.78 1.32 -1.88
CA THR A 90 -7.46 0.85 -2.40
C THR A 90 -6.61 1.99 -2.95
N ASP A 91 -5.57 2.39 -2.23
CA ASP A 91 -4.50 3.17 -2.85
C ASP A 91 -4.12 2.47 -4.16
N THR A 92 -4.42 3.08 -5.30
CA THR A 92 -4.20 2.45 -6.61
C THR A 92 -2.72 2.22 -6.84
N ARG A 93 -1.87 2.85 -6.03
CA ARG A 93 -0.42 2.67 -5.99
C ARG A 93 -0.03 1.45 -5.18
N LEU A 94 -0.77 1.06 -4.15
CA LEU A 94 -0.42 -0.10 -3.32
C LEU A 94 -0.24 -1.40 -4.13
N PRO A 95 -1.11 -1.74 -5.10
CA PRO A 95 -0.87 -2.89 -5.97
C PRO A 95 0.45 -2.77 -6.73
N ILE A 96 0.74 -1.61 -7.32
CA ILE A 96 1.97 -1.32 -8.08
C ILE A 96 3.20 -1.45 -7.18
N LEU A 97 3.17 -0.82 -6.00
CA LEU A 97 4.24 -0.89 -5.01
C LEU A 97 4.46 -2.33 -4.52
N THR A 98 3.37 -3.08 -4.31
CA THR A 98 3.46 -4.48 -3.90
C THR A 98 4.09 -5.33 -5.01
N GLN A 99 3.71 -5.11 -6.26
CA GLN A 99 4.30 -5.80 -7.42
C GLN A 99 5.80 -5.53 -7.51
N ALA A 100 6.23 -4.28 -7.37
CA ALA A 100 7.64 -3.91 -7.36
C ALA A 100 8.41 -4.58 -6.20
N CYS A 101 7.87 -4.56 -4.97
CA CYS A 101 8.48 -5.25 -3.83
C CYS A 101 8.59 -6.76 -4.06
N LEU A 102 7.61 -7.37 -4.72
CA LEU A 102 7.64 -8.79 -5.05
C LEU A 102 8.65 -9.10 -6.15
N LEU A 103 8.82 -8.25 -7.17
CA LEU A 103 9.87 -8.40 -8.17
C LEU A 103 11.27 -8.39 -7.53
N LEU A 104 11.52 -7.45 -6.62
CA LEU A 104 12.79 -7.40 -5.86
C LEU A 104 12.99 -8.66 -4.99
N LEU A 105 11.95 -9.12 -4.31
CA LEU A 105 11.99 -10.36 -3.54
C LEU A 105 12.34 -11.57 -4.44
N GLN A 106 11.72 -11.65 -5.61
CA GLN A 106 11.95 -12.74 -6.57
C GLN A 106 13.36 -12.69 -7.14
N ALA A 107 13.86 -11.52 -7.52
CA ALA A 107 15.23 -11.35 -8.00
C ALA A 107 16.25 -11.85 -6.97
N VAL A 108 16.12 -11.42 -5.71
CA VAL A 108 16.99 -11.88 -4.63
C VAL A 108 16.89 -13.40 -4.42
N TYR A 109 15.68 -13.96 -4.48
CA TYR A 109 15.48 -15.40 -4.35
C TYR A 109 16.14 -16.19 -5.48
N PHE A 110 15.96 -15.75 -6.73
CA PHE A 110 16.55 -16.41 -7.89
C PHE A 110 18.08 -16.28 -7.89
N ASP A 111 18.63 -15.12 -7.53
CA ASP A 111 20.08 -14.98 -7.37
C ASP A 111 20.64 -15.91 -6.30
N ILE A 112 19.92 -16.12 -5.19
CA ILE A 112 20.32 -17.10 -4.16
C ILE A 112 20.27 -18.52 -4.74
N GLU A 113 19.23 -18.87 -5.49
CA GLU A 113 19.12 -20.19 -6.09
C GLU A 113 20.21 -20.44 -7.12
N ASP A 114 20.46 -19.48 -8.01
CA ASP A 114 21.39 -19.58 -9.13
C ASP A 114 22.85 -19.53 -8.66
N LEU A 115 23.18 -18.67 -7.70
CA LEU A 115 24.56 -18.48 -7.23
C LEU A 115 24.93 -19.39 -6.06
N LEU A 116 23.98 -19.69 -5.16
CA LEU A 116 24.24 -20.43 -3.91
C LEU A 116 23.59 -21.83 -3.88
N GLY A 117 22.71 -22.12 -4.85
CA GLY A 117 22.07 -23.42 -5.05
C GLY A 117 20.74 -23.59 -4.33
N ALA A 118 19.92 -24.53 -4.83
CA ALA A 118 18.57 -24.82 -4.35
C ALA A 118 18.44 -25.10 -2.84
N ARG A 119 19.50 -25.62 -2.20
CA ARG A 119 19.51 -25.83 -0.74
C ARG A 119 19.50 -24.50 0.03
N GLN A 120 20.19 -23.49 -0.48
CA GLN A 120 20.21 -22.15 0.13
C GLN A 120 18.90 -21.43 -0.16
N ALA A 121 18.36 -21.54 -1.38
CA ALA A 121 17.03 -21.03 -1.71
C ALA A 121 15.94 -21.60 -0.79
N GLY A 122 15.95 -22.91 -0.54
CA GLY A 122 15.02 -23.54 0.41
C GLY A 122 15.26 -23.15 1.88
N SER A 123 16.45 -22.67 2.24
CA SER A 123 16.71 -22.11 3.57
C SER A 123 16.22 -20.66 3.65
N PHE A 124 16.40 -19.89 2.58
CA PHE A 124 15.91 -18.52 2.46
C PHE A 124 14.38 -18.48 2.54
N GLU A 125 13.68 -19.38 1.83
CA GLU A 125 12.22 -19.51 1.94
C GLU A 125 11.79 -19.67 3.40
N LYS A 126 12.44 -20.57 4.16
CA LYS A 126 12.14 -20.80 5.58
C LYS A 126 12.34 -19.57 6.46
N ASP A 127 13.38 -18.78 6.20
CA ASP A 127 13.62 -17.55 6.94
C ASP A 127 12.62 -16.46 6.56
N LEU A 128 12.20 -16.40 5.31
CA LEU A 128 11.13 -15.52 4.85
C LEU A 128 9.78 -15.86 5.52
N ILE A 129 9.45 -17.15 5.69
CA ILE A 129 8.25 -17.57 6.45
C ILE A 129 8.26 -16.98 7.86
N LYS A 130 9.43 -17.02 8.54
CA LYS A 130 9.56 -16.47 9.89
C LYS A 130 9.30 -14.97 9.92
N ILE A 131 9.85 -14.24 8.95
CA ILE A 131 9.64 -12.79 8.80
C ILE A 131 8.14 -12.50 8.63
N PHE A 132 7.50 -13.15 7.67
CA PHE A 132 6.07 -12.95 7.41
C PHE A 132 5.20 -13.24 8.63
N HIS A 133 5.49 -14.30 9.36
CA HIS A 133 4.77 -14.64 10.59
C HIS A 133 5.02 -13.60 11.71
N SER A 134 6.28 -13.20 11.93
CA SER A 134 6.65 -12.21 12.95
C SER A 134 5.99 -10.85 12.74
N PHE A 135 5.87 -10.43 11.48
CA PHE A 135 5.28 -9.13 11.11
C PHE A 135 3.83 -9.22 10.66
N LYS A 136 3.19 -10.40 10.80
CA LYS A 136 1.76 -10.64 10.52
C LYS A 136 1.35 -10.24 9.09
N PHE A 137 2.14 -10.66 8.11
CA PHE A 137 1.81 -10.45 6.71
C PHE A 137 0.51 -11.19 6.35
N PRO A 138 -0.48 -10.50 5.73
CA PRO A 138 -1.67 -11.16 5.23
C PRO A 138 -1.35 -12.16 4.12
N GLN A 139 -2.05 -13.30 4.11
CA GLN A 139 -2.01 -14.31 3.04
C GLN A 139 -0.64 -15.01 2.86
N THR A 140 0.15 -15.12 3.93
CA THR A 140 1.46 -15.78 3.93
C THR A 140 1.54 -16.92 4.96
N ASP A 141 0.39 -17.50 5.33
CA ASP A 141 0.27 -18.43 6.45
C ASP A 141 0.74 -19.87 6.14
N ASN A 142 1.02 -20.17 4.87
CA ASN A 142 1.46 -21.50 4.43
C ASN A 142 2.57 -21.41 3.37
N SER A 143 3.37 -22.48 3.25
CA SER A 143 4.53 -22.54 2.35
C SER A 143 4.12 -22.46 0.87
N GLU A 144 2.93 -22.94 0.48
CA GLU A 144 2.45 -22.85 -0.90
C GLU A 144 2.17 -21.40 -1.33
N ALA A 145 1.57 -20.60 -0.44
CA ALA A 145 1.33 -19.18 -0.67
C ALA A 145 2.65 -18.42 -0.84
N ILE A 146 3.64 -18.72 0.00
CA ILE A 146 4.97 -18.10 -0.08
C ILE A 146 5.69 -18.52 -1.36
N LYS A 147 5.64 -19.80 -1.71
CA LYS A 147 6.20 -20.29 -2.98
C LYS A 147 5.58 -19.59 -4.18
N THR A 148 4.26 -19.36 -4.15
CA THR A 148 3.56 -18.60 -5.20
C THR A 148 4.11 -17.17 -5.31
N LEU A 149 4.33 -16.49 -4.18
CA LEU A 149 4.94 -15.16 -4.15
C LEU A 149 6.38 -15.15 -4.69
N LEU A 150 7.12 -16.24 -4.53
CA LEU A 150 8.52 -16.36 -4.96
C LEU A 150 8.69 -16.75 -6.43
N THR A 151 7.68 -17.35 -7.07
CA THR A 151 7.85 -17.94 -8.41
C THR A 151 6.86 -17.49 -9.46
N VAL A 152 5.71 -16.93 -9.07
CA VAL A 152 4.70 -16.47 -10.04
C VAL A 152 4.91 -14.98 -10.34
N SER A 153 4.97 -14.63 -11.63
CA SER A 153 5.13 -13.23 -12.05
C SER A 153 4.07 -12.33 -11.40
N PRO A 154 4.48 -11.29 -10.66
CA PRO A 154 3.57 -10.38 -9.98
C PRO A 154 2.83 -9.46 -10.95
N LEU A 155 3.30 -9.31 -12.19
CA LEU A 155 2.76 -8.39 -13.19
C LEU A 155 1.60 -8.99 -14.01
N GLU A 156 1.51 -10.31 -14.12
CA GLU A 156 0.53 -10.95 -15.00
C GLU A 156 -0.67 -11.56 -14.25
N ASN A 157 -0.40 -12.52 -13.35
CA ASN A 157 -1.41 -13.47 -12.87
C ASN A 157 -1.47 -13.58 -11.35
N LEU A 158 -0.70 -12.77 -10.64
CA LEU A 158 -0.70 -12.81 -9.18
C LEU A 158 -1.84 -11.96 -8.63
N LYS A 159 -2.70 -12.59 -7.81
CA LYS A 159 -3.58 -11.83 -6.92
C LYS A 159 -2.70 -11.18 -5.87
N VAL A 160 -2.45 -9.89 -6.04
CA VAL A 160 -1.63 -9.09 -5.13
C VAL A 160 -2.22 -9.20 -3.71
N PRO A 161 -1.41 -9.59 -2.71
CA PRO A 161 -1.87 -9.66 -1.34
C PRO A 161 -2.39 -8.31 -0.84
N PRO A 162 -3.33 -8.28 0.13
CA PRO A 162 -3.85 -7.03 0.70
C PRO A 162 -2.86 -6.40 1.68
N TRP A 163 -1.61 -6.24 1.26
CA TRP A 163 -0.54 -5.63 2.02
C TRP A 163 -0.75 -4.11 2.11
N GLN A 164 -0.11 -3.52 3.11
CA GLN A 164 -0.18 -2.10 3.42
C GLN A 164 1.24 -1.56 3.36
N GLU A 165 1.41 -0.24 3.24
CA GLU A 165 2.75 0.35 3.05
C GLU A 165 3.75 -0.03 4.14
N ASN A 166 3.30 -0.22 5.38
CA ASN A 166 4.14 -0.71 6.48
C ASN A 166 4.67 -2.13 6.22
N HIS A 167 3.85 -3.01 5.63
CA HIS A 167 4.27 -4.34 5.21
C HIS A 167 5.32 -4.24 4.09
N LEU A 168 5.10 -3.36 3.10
CA LEU A 168 6.07 -3.17 2.00
C LEU A 168 7.42 -2.68 2.50
N SER A 169 7.41 -1.67 3.37
CA SER A 169 8.62 -1.13 4.00
C SER A 169 9.34 -2.20 4.83
N THR A 170 8.58 -2.98 5.61
CA THR A 170 9.13 -4.07 6.42
C THR A 170 9.74 -5.16 5.54
N LEU A 171 9.07 -5.53 4.45
CA LEU A 171 9.57 -6.53 3.49
C LEU A 171 10.91 -6.09 2.91
N LEU A 172 11.00 -4.88 2.36
CA LEU A 172 12.24 -4.40 1.75
C LEU A 172 13.38 -4.27 2.76
N GLN A 173 13.08 -3.85 4.00
CA GLN A 173 14.09 -3.78 5.06
C GLN A 173 14.62 -5.17 5.44
N GLU A 174 13.73 -6.13 5.66
CA GLU A 174 14.10 -7.49 6.06
C GLU A 174 14.72 -8.26 4.90
N LEU A 175 14.27 -8.04 3.67
CA LEU A 175 14.86 -8.61 2.46
C LEU A 175 16.31 -8.16 2.29
N TYR A 176 16.59 -6.87 2.46
CA TYR A 176 17.95 -6.35 2.41
C TYR A 176 18.84 -7.00 3.48
N ASN A 177 18.33 -7.09 4.71
CA ASN A 177 19.05 -7.73 5.81
C ASN A 177 19.29 -9.22 5.56
N LEU A 178 18.33 -9.91 4.95
CA LEU A 178 18.43 -11.33 4.65
C LEU A 178 19.38 -11.58 3.48
N GLY A 179 19.23 -10.87 2.37
CA GLY A 179 20.13 -10.91 1.22
C GLY A 179 21.59 -10.69 1.65
N LYS A 180 21.84 -9.67 2.48
CA LYS A 180 23.18 -9.40 3.03
C LYS A 180 23.78 -10.56 3.81
N ARG A 181 22.96 -11.32 4.54
CA ARG A 181 23.43 -12.52 5.28
C ARG A 181 23.77 -13.68 4.33
N TYR A 182 23.02 -13.83 3.24
CA TYR A 182 23.23 -14.91 2.26
C TYR A 182 24.41 -14.63 1.33
N PHE A 183 24.50 -13.42 0.78
CA PHE A 183 25.56 -13.03 -0.16
C PHE A 183 26.84 -12.54 0.53
N GLY A 184 26.76 -12.11 1.79
CA GLY A 184 27.89 -11.55 2.55
C GLY A 184 28.27 -10.12 2.16
N ASN A 185 27.53 -9.51 1.23
CA ASN A 185 27.72 -8.13 0.75
C ASN A 185 26.34 -7.50 0.44
N THR A 186 26.32 -6.32 -0.18
CA THR A 186 25.10 -5.59 -0.52
C THR A 186 24.92 -5.41 -2.03
N SER A 187 25.75 -6.06 -2.86
CA SER A 187 25.74 -5.86 -4.32
C SER A 187 24.48 -6.39 -4.99
N PHE A 188 23.74 -7.29 -4.34
CA PHE A 188 22.43 -7.76 -4.80
C PHE A 188 21.36 -6.65 -4.83
N ALA A 189 21.59 -5.56 -4.10
CA ALA A 189 20.69 -4.40 -4.08
C ALA A 189 21.05 -3.39 -5.20
N GLU A 190 22.20 -3.54 -5.85
CA GLU A 190 22.55 -2.76 -7.03
C GLU A 190 21.68 -3.22 -8.20
N GLY A 191 21.31 -2.31 -9.11
CA GLY A 191 20.58 -2.69 -10.32
C GLY A 191 19.07 -2.90 -10.15
N ILE A 192 18.43 -2.30 -9.13
CA ILE A 192 16.97 -2.34 -8.97
C ILE A 192 16.22 -1.91 -10.24
N GLU A 193 16.80 -1.01 -11.05
CA GLU A 193 16.20 -0.55 -12.30
C GLU A 193 16.07 -1.68 -13.33
N GLU A 194 17.03 -2.60 -13.37
CA GLU A 194 17.01 -3.76 -14.26
C GLU A 194 15.93 -4.76 -13.81
N VAL A 195 15.78 -4.97 -12.49
CA VAL A 195 14.72 -5.83 -11.94
C VAL A 195 13.33 -5.28 -12.24
N LEU A 196 13.18 -3.96 -12.24
CA LEU A 196 11.90 -3.28 -12.47
C LEU A 196 11.65 -2.96 -13.95
N GLN A 197 12.48 -3.42 -14.88
CA GLN A 197 12.38 -3.07 -16.30
C GLN A 197 11.09 -3.56 -16.97
N ASP A 198 10.51 -4.64 -16.45
CA ASP A 198 9.27 -5.24 -16.96
C ASP A 198 8.02 -4.46 -16.52
N MET A 199 8.15 -3.54 -15.57
CA MET A 199 7.10 -2.60 -15.20
C MET A 199 7.00 -1.48 -16.24
N THR A 200 5.84 -0.83 -16.32
CA THR A 200 5.74 0.40 -17.11
C THR A 200 6.62 1.50 -16.52
N ILE A 201 7.04 2.46 -17.36
CA ILE A 201 7.90 3.58 -16.91
C ILE A 201 7.22 4.35 -15.77
N ASP A 202 5.93 4.65 -15.92
CA ASP A 202 5.13 5.38 -14.91
C ASP A 202 5.07 4.62 -13.57
N ASP A 203 4.87 3.30 -13.62
CA ASP A 203 4.81 2.46 -12.42
C ASP A 203 6.16 2.39 -11.70
N ARG A 204 7.25 2.29 -12.47
CA ARG A 204 8.62 2.30 -11.94
C ARG A 204 8.96 3.63 -11.29
N GLU A 205 8.65 4.75 -11.94
CA GLU A 205 8.86 6.09 -11.38
C GLU A 205 8.06 6.28 -10.08
N GLN A 206 6.84 5.76 -10.03
CA GLN A 206 6.02 5.79 -8.83
C GLN A 206 6.65 4.99 -7.68
N PHE A 207 7.16 3.78 -7.94
CA PHE A 207 7.84 2.98 -6.92
C PHE A 207 9.13 3.65 -6.43
N VAL A 208 9.97 4.14 -7.33
CA VAL A 208 11.23 4.81 -6.97
C VAL A 208 10.95 6.11 -6.19
N SER A 209 9.96 6.89 -6.59
CA SER A 209 9.54 8.08 -5.84
C SER A 209 9.04 7.73 -4.44
N TRP A 210 8.29 6.64 -4.27
CA TRP A 210 7.86 6.17 -2.95
C TRP A 210 9.07 5.72 -2.10
N LEU A 211 10.00 4.98 -2.70
CA LEU A 211 11.19 4.47 -2.02
C LEU A 211 12.11 5.61 -1.55
N HIS A 212 12.27 6.67 -2.34
CA HIS A 212 13.00 7.89 -1.95
C HIS A 212 12.38 8.63 -0.76
N GLN A 213 11.06 8.55 -0.60
CA GLN A 213 10.36 9.18 0.53
C GLN A 213 10.44 8.32 1.81
N SER A 214 10.84 7.05 1.67
CA SER A 214 11.04 6.12 2.77
C SER A 214 12.46 6.21 3.33
N SER A 215 12.67 5.70 4.55
CA SER A 215 14.01 5.53 5.12
C SER A 215 14.85 4.44 4.46
N LEU A 216 14.34 3.79 3.40
CA LEU A 216 14.98 2.66 2.71
C LEU A 216 15.71 3.10 1.43
N SER A 217 15.60 4.38 1.05
CA SER A 217 16.29 4.93 -0.14
C SER A 217 17.79 4.62 -0.12
N ASP A 218 18.42 4.75 1.04
CA ASP A 218 19.86 4.52 1.22
C ASP A 218 20.25 3.04 1.02
N LEU A 219 19.31 2.11 1.14
CA LEU A 219 19.57 0.68 1.05
C LEU A 219 19.41 0.12 -0.36
N TRP A 220 18.55 0.74 -1.18
CA TRP A 220 18.11 0.17 -2.46
C TRP A 220 18.31 1.11 -3.65
N VAL A 221 18.43 2.41 -3.44
CA VAL A 221 18.56 3.40 -4.53
C VAL A 221 19.92 4.09 -4.53
N MET A 222 20.52 4.29 -3.35
CA MET A 222 21.85 4.89 -3.21
C MET A 222 22.95 3.87 -2.87
N SER A 223 22.62 2.57 -2.96
CA SER A 223 23.53 1.44 -2.71
C SER A 223 24.39 1.11 -3.93
#